data_AF-A0AAV1B8H0-F1
#
_entry.id   AF-A0AAV1B8H0-F1
#
_cell.length_a   1.000
_cell.length_b   1.000
_cell.length_c   1.000
_cell.angle_alpha   90.00
_cell.angle_beta   90.00
_cell.angle_gamma   90.00
#
_symmetry.space_group_name_H-M   'P 1'
#
loop_
_entity.id
_entity.type
_entity.pdbx_description
1 polymer ?
#
loop_
_entity_poly.entity_id
_entity_poly.type
_entity_poly.pdbx_seq_one_letter_code
_entity_poly.pdbx_strand_id
1 'polypeptide(L)'
;MAGAGDVDADAVLSDVEDDGGDPIPITNNSKSSDDVSVEKLREILAELDREKQGRLAAEKAKSELQTSFNRLKVLAQEAIRKRDEFGRLRDEAVREKEETAKQLEEAAMERQSMRSEIEKSSHMMVTGIEKISAKVNGFGGSGSALPRSQKYTGMAAVTYGVIKRANEIVEELLKQNDASVKSRDQAREQVEQRNYEIAIEVSQLEATISDLRDEVSKKTSIVEGLERDLADRDEKLDEVSESLRKEESEGLQMKEFVSECEEKLSKLESSMESLRPLLIDQLSFVSKIHNQICSVFKIIDDAGYSELSESLFVPQETEIGENIRASLAGMESIHELTRVVVQKVRDVVEEKNSEIKSLDETVNRLVKEKDQIGSLLKSALSKRMTSDPSSKKSELFLAAENGLREAGIDFKFSKLLGGGKLAASNDRSNQAEKEEEDEIYSLAGALEDVVKASQLEIIELQHTVNELRAELSLLKQHIEAQAKELDHRMHRVEELEEKERVANENIEGLMMDIAAAEEEINRWKVAAEQEAAAGTGVEQEFVAQVDVPFLCTTHLQQETNTFSSKALTIQGANTFPDSPYTLWQPLNLC
;
A
#
# COMPACT_ATOMS: atom_id res chain seq x y z
N MET A 1 16.63 19.15 47.09
CA MET A 1 15.22 19.42 47.48
C MET A 1 14.39 18.22 47.08
N ALA A 2 13.40 17.87 47.91
CA ALA A 2 12.49 16.72 47.86
C ALA A 2 11.75 16.57 46.50
N GLY A 3 11.15 15.43 46.13
CA GLY A 3 10.89 14.18 46.83
C GLY A 3 10.17 13.21 45.87
N ALA A 4 10.23 11.91 46.20
CA ALA A 4 9.55 10.82 45.51
C ALA A 4 8.03 10.82 45.76
N GLY A 5 7.26 10.23 44.84
CA GLY A 5 5.83 9.98 45.02
C GLY A 5 5.23 9.22 43.83
N ASP A 6 5.32 7.90 43.90
CA ASP A 6 4.55 6.92 43.12
C ASP A 6 3.17 6.75 43.77
N VAL A 7 2.07 6.84 43.00
CA VAL A 7 0.76 6.33 43.42
C VAL A 7 -0.12 6.04 42.21
N ASP A 8 -0.46 4.76 42.07
CA ASP A 8 -1.61 4.23 41.34
C ASP A 8 -2.91 4.94 41.73
N ALA A 9 -3.77 5.21 40.74
CA ALA A 9 -5.19 5.44 40.94
C ALA A 9 -5.99 4.87 39.76
N ASP A 10 -6.32 3.60 39.94
CA ASP A 10 -7.37 2.80 39.33
C ASP A 10 -8.64 3.63 39.02
N ALA A 11 -8.86 3.94 37.74
CA ALA A 11 -10.07 4.61 37.27
C ALA A 11 -11.11 3.54 36.92
N VAL A 12 -11.78 3.06 37.96
CA VAL A 12 -13.02 2.28 37.89
C VAL A 12 -14.12 3.18 37.31
N LEU A 13 -14.52 2.94 36.05
CA LEU A 13 -15.71 3.56 35.47
C LEU A 13 -16.94 2.81 35.98
N SER A 14 -17.61 3.47 36.93
CA SER A 14 -18.83 3.06 37.60
C SER A 14 -20.03 2.96 36.66
N ASP A 15 -20.85 1.95 36.91
CA ASP A 15 -22.26 1.80 36.52
C ASP A 15 -23.00 3.15 36.45
N VAL A 16 -23.55 3.44 35.28
CA VAL A 16 -24.66 4.37 35.12
C VAL A 16 -25.91 3.50 35.07
N GLU A 17 -26.70 3.56 36.15
CA GLU A 17 -28.07 3.05 36.17
C GLU A 17 -28.91 3.87 35.18
N ASP A 18 -29.39 3.21 34.13
CA ASP A 18 -30.42 3.73 33.23
C ASP A 18 -31.78 3.20 33.74
N ASP A 19 -32.44 4.01 34.56
CA ASP A 19 -33.83 3.82 34.99
C ASP A 19 -34.76 4.60 34.05
N GLY A 20 -35.72 3.90 33.47
CA GLY A 20 -36.94 4.49 32.92
C GLY A 20 -36.98 4.72 31.41
N GLY A 21 -37.15 3.65 30.64
CA GLY A 21 -37.59 3.71 29.24
C GLY A 21 -38.47 2.50 28.88
N ASP A 22 -39.70 2.78 28.43
CA ASP A 22 -40.82 1.86 28.21
C ASP A 22 -40.52 0.50 27.52
N PRO A 23 -41.29 -0.56 27.83
CA PRO A 23 -41.17 -1.85 27.16
C PRO A 23 -41.67 -1.73 25.72
N ILE A 24 -40.76 -1.88 24.76
CA ILE A 24 -41.08 -2.06 23.35
C ILE A 24 -41.93 -3.34 23.20
N PRO A 25 -43.10 -3.30 22.53
CA PRO A 25 -43.91 -4.50 22.34
C PRO A 25 -43.20 -5.44 21.37
N ILE A 26 -42.73 -6.58 21.89
CA ILE A 26 -42.31 -7.72 21.07
C ILE A 26 -43.57 -8.24 20.37
N THR A 27 -43.73 -7.84 19.12
CA THR A 27 -44.72 -8.41 18.21
C THR A 27 -44.24 -9.80 17.81
N ASN A 28 -44.67 -10.80 18.57
CA ASN A 28 -44.56 -12.20 18.19
C ASN A 28 -45.49 -12.46 16.99
N ASN A 29 -45.00 -12.18 15.79
CA ASN A 29 -45.57 -12.73 14.56
C ASN A 29 -45.15 -14.20 14.48
N SER A 30 -45.96 -15.08 15.07
CA SER A 30 -45.90 -16.51 14.82
C SER A 30 -46.34 -16.77 13.37
N LYS A 31 -45.39 -16.71 12.43
CA LYS A 31 -45.58 -17.31 11.11
C LYS A 31 -45.56 -18.82 11.24
N SER A 32 -46.52 -19.41 10.56
CA SER A 32 -46.86 -20.82 10.50
C SER A 32 -45.68 -21.74 10.29
N SER A 33 -45.78 -22.90 10.93
CA SER A 33 -45.02 -24.12 10.70
C SER A 33 -45.18 -24.58 9.25
N ASP A 34 -44.41 -24.00 8.34
CA ASP A 34 -44.21 -24.54 7.00
C ASP A 34 -42.99 -25.48 7.06
N ASP A 35 -43.19 -26.70 6.57
CA ASP A 35 -42.17 -27.76 6.50
C ASP A 35 -40.82 -27.21 6.03
N VAL A 36 -39.80 -27.40 6.88
CA VAL A 36 -38.41 -27.07 6.55
C VAL A 36 -37.94 -28.05 5.49
N SER A 37 -38.00 -27.66 4.21
CA SER A 37 -37.50 -28.44 3.09
C SER A 37 -36.02 -28.79 3.30
N VAL A 38 -35.64 -30.03 2.96
CA VAL A 38 -34.26 -30.55 3.13
C VAL A 38 -33.21 -29.68 2.43
N GLU A 39 -33.55 -29.07 1.30
CA GLU A 39 -32.74 -28.08 0.59
C GLU A 39 -32.45 -26.83 1.43
N LYS A 40 -33.44 -26.30 2.15
CA LYS A 40 -33.26 -25.13 3.02
C LYS A 40 -32.31 -25.45 4.19
N LEU A 41 -32.34 -26.69 4.69
CA LEU A 41 -31.38 -27.17 5.69
C LEU A 41 -29.97 -27.31 5.10
N ARG A 42 -29.83 -27.78 3.85
CA ARG A 42 -28.53 -27.85 3.16
C ARG A 42 -27.93 -26.46 2.92
N GLU A 43 -28.75 -25.52 2.48
CA GLU A 43 -28.34 -24.13 2.24
C GLU A 43 -27.89 -23.45 3.54
N ILE A 44 -28.65 -23.60 4.63
CA ILE A 44 -28.27 -23.09 5.95
C ILE A 44 -26.98 -23.74 6.45
N LEU A 45 -26.75 -25.03 6.20
CA LEU A 45 -25.49 -25.70 6.55
C LEU A 45 -24.30 -25.16 5.74
N ALA A 46 -24.49 -24.93 4.44
CA ALA A 46 -23.45 -24.34 3.59
C ALA A 46 -23.14 -22.89 3.96
N GLU A 47 -24.15 -22.12 4.34
CA GLU A 47 -23.99 -20.75 4.83
C GLU A 47 -23.30 -20.70 6.20
N LEU A 48 -23.66 -21.61 7.11
CA LEU A 48 -22.99 -21.79 8.39
C LEU A 48 -21.51 -22.19 8.20
N ASP A 49 -21.20 -23.02 7.22
CA ASP A 49 -19.81 -23.41 6.94
C ASP A 49 -19.01 -22.28 6.27
N ARG A 50 -19.62 -21.49 5.38
CA ARG A 50 -19.02 -20.24 4.88
C ARG A 50 -18.77 -19.24 6.00
N GLU A 51 -19.71 -19.09 6.93
CA GLU A 51 -19.57 -18.22 8.10
C GLU A 51 -18.43 -18.69 9.01
N LYS A 52 -18.33 -20.00 9.31
CA LYS A 52 -17.23 -20.57 10.09
C LYS A 52 -15.88 -20.35 9.42
N GLN A 53 -15.79 -20.56 8.10
CA GLN A 53 -14.56 -20.29 7.35
C GLN A 53 -14.20 -18.80 7.38
N GLY A 54 -15.19 -17.92 7.24
CA GLY A 54 -15.00 -16.47 7.39
C GLY A 54 -14.49 -16.08 8.79
N ARG A 55 -15.05 -16.66 9.86
CA ARG A 55 -14.58 -16.42 11.23
C ARG A 55 -13.15 -16.93 11.45
N LEU A 56 -12.81 -18.11 10.94
CA LEU A 56 -11.46 -18.67 11.03
C LEU A 56 -10.43 -17.79 10.28
N ALA A 57 -10.79 -17.31 9.09
CA ALA A 57 -9.95 -16.39 8.33
C ALA A 57 -9.77 -15.05 9.06
N ALA A 58 -10.84 -14.51 9.64
CA ALA A 58 -10.79 -13.27 10.42
C ALA A 58 -9.96 -13.43 11.71
N GLU A 59 -10.08 -14.57 12.41
CA GLU A 59 -9.28 -14.86 13.60
C GLU A 59 -7.79 -15.01 13.25
N LYS A 60 -7.49 -15.68 12.14
CA LYS A 60 -6.12 -15.78 11.62
C LYS A 60 -5.55 -14.40 11.28
N ALA A 61 -6.27 -13.59 10.52
CA ALA A 61 -5.85 -12.22 10.18
C ALA A 61 -5.64 -11.35 11.43
N LYS A 62 -6.52 -11.47 12.44
CA LYS A 62 -6.37 -10.80 13.73
C LYS A 62 -5.09 -11.24 14.45
N SER A 63 -4.78 -12.53 14.46
CA SER A 63 -3.56 -13.06 15.10
C SER A 63 -2.27 -12.60 14.38
N GLU A 64 -2.30 -12.52 13.06
CA GLU A 64 -1.20 -11.99 12.23
C GLU A 64 -1.00 -10.49 12.48
N LEU A 65 -2.08 -9.72 12.54
CA LEU A 65 -2.05 -8.29 12.85
C LEU A 65 -1.57 -8.03 14.28
N GLN A 66 -1.99 -8.86 15.25
CA GLN A 66 -1.48 -8.77 16.63
C GLN A 66 0.03 -9.03 16.68
N THR A 67 0.51 -9.98 15.87
CA THR A 67 1.94 -10.31 15.79
C THR A 67 2.74 -9.17 15.16
N SER A 68 2.24 -8.57 14.07
CA SER A 68 2.89 -7.42 13.43
C SER A 68 2.87 -6.18 14.34
N PHE A 69 1.76 -5.94 15.04
CA PHE A 69 1.65 -4.88 16.04
C PHE A 69 2.65 -5.06 17.18
N ASN A 70 2.79 -6.27 17.72
CA ASN A 70 3.78 -6.56 18.75
C ASN A 70 5.22 -6.33 18.23
N ARG A 71 5.51 -6.71 16.99
CA ARG A 71 6.82 -6.45 16.36
C ARG A 71 7.08 -4.95 16.21
N LEU A 72 6.08 -4.19 15.76
CA LEU A 72 6.17 -2.74 15.64
C LEU A 72 6.37 -2.07 16.99
N LYS A 73 5.68 -2.54 18.04
CA LYS A 73 5.85 -2.05 19.41
C LYS A 73 7.29 -2.23 19.90
N VAL A 74 7.91 -3.39 19.64
CA VAL A 74 9.31 -3.65 19.99
C VAL A 74 10.24 -2.71 19.21
N LEU A 75 10.02 -2.53 17.91
CA LEU A 75 10.82 -1.62 17.08
C LEU A 75 10.70 -0.15 17.56
N ALA A 76 9.50 0.29 17.91
CA ALA A 76 9.28 1.63 18.45
C ALA A 76 9.98 1.83 19.79
N GLN A 77 9.92 0.83 20.68
CA GLN A 77 10.66 0.86 21.96
C GLN A 77 12.17 0.89 21.74
N GLU A 78 12.69 0.13 20.77
CA GLU A 78 14.11 0.13 20.45
C GLU A 78 14.56 1.47 19.86
N ALA A 79 13.75 2.09 18.99
CA ALA A 79 14.01 3.41 18.43
C ALA A 79 14.05 4.50 19.52
N ILE A 80 13.11 4.47 20.46
CA ILE A 80 13.09 5.36 21.64
C ILE A 80 14.35 5.15 22.47
N ARG A 81 14.70 3.89 22.77
CA ARG A 81 15.91 3.55 23.54
C ARG A 81 17.18 4.10 22.87
N LYS A 82 17.32 3.94 21.55
CA LYS A 82 18.46 4.44 20.78
C LYS A 82 18.53 5.97 20.82
N ARG A 83 17.40 6.66 20.62
CA ARG A 83 17.34 8.12 20.72
C ARG A 83 17.79 8.62 22.10
N ASP A 84 17.32 7.98 23.17
CA ASP A 84 17.68 8.36 24.54
C ASP A 84 19.16 8.06 24.86
N GLU A 85 19.73 7.00 24.27
CA GLU A 85 21.15 6.69 24.32
C GLU A 85 22.01 7.73 23.57
N PHE A 86 21.62 8.10 22.35
CA PHE A 86 22.27 9.19 21.61
C PHE A 86 22.19 10.52 22.33
N GLY A 87 21.05 10.83 22.99
CA GLY A 87 20.90 12.01 23.83
C GLY A 87 21.93 12.05 24.95
N ARG A 88 22.10 10.94 25.68
CA ARG A 88 23.12 10.84 26.75
C ARG A 88 24.55 10.97 26.23
N LEU A 89 24.88 10.35 25.10
CA LEU A 89 26.22 10.45 24.51
C LEU A 89 26.53 11.89 24.08
N ARG A 90 25.56 12.59 23.48
CA ARG A 90 25.71 14.02 23.15
C ARG A 90 25.93 14.87 24.40
N ASP A 91 25.17 14.63 25.46
CA ASP A 91 25.28 15.40 26.70
C ASP A 91 26.62 15.14 27.42
N GLU A 92 27.17 13.93 27.34
CA GLU A 92 28.53 13.62 27.81
C GLU A 92 29.59 14.34 26.96
N ALA A 93 29.48 14.28 25.62
CA ALA A 93 30.41 14.97 24.73
C ALA A 93 30.41 16.49 24.93
N VAL A 94 29.25 17.08 25.24
CA VAL A 94 29.14 18.51 25.59
C VAL A 94 29.85 18.80 26.91
N ARG A 95 29.69 17.95 27.93
CA ARG A 95 30.41 18.10 29.21
C ARG A 95 31.92 17.97 29.05
N GLU A 96 32.41 17.00 28.28
CA GLU A 96 33.85 16.87 27.98
C GLU A 96 34.38 18.11 27.23
N LYS A 97 33.60 18.66 26.29
CA LYS A 97 33.95 19.90 25.60
C LYS A 97 34.02 21.10 26.55
N GLU A 98 33.09 21.22 27.49
CA GLU A 98 33.11 22.28 28.50
C GLU A 98 34.31 22.15 29.45
N GLU A 99 34.64 20.94 29.88
CA GLU A 99 35.81 20.67 30.73
C GLU A 99 37.13 20.97 30.02
N THR A 100 37.26 20.55 28.76
CA THR A 100 38.46 20.85 27.94
C THR A 100 38.59 22.34 27.65
N ALA A 101 37.49 23.04 27.40
CA ALA A 101 37.50 24.51 27.25
C ALA A 101 37.98 25.20 28.52
N LYS A 102 37.52 24.74 29.69
CA LYS A 102 37.97 25.27 30.99
C LYS A 102 39.46 25.02 31.24
N GLN A 103 39.97 23.83 30.94
CA GLN A 103 41.40 23.53 31.04
C GLN A 103 42.25 24.42 30.12
N LEU A 104 41.75 24.72 28.92
CA LEU A 104 42.42 25.60 27.97
C LEU A 104 42.44 27.06 28.47
N GLU A 105 41.36 27.53 29.10
CA GLU A 105 41.31 28.84 29.74
C GLU A 105 42.29 28.95 30.92
N GLU A 106 42.35 27.93 31.79
CA GLU A 106 43.31 27.88 32.91
C GLU A 106 44.76 27.89 32.41
N ALA A 107 45.10 27.07 31.41
CA ALA A 107 46.43 27.07 30.79
C ALA A 107 46.78 28.41 30.11
N ALA A 108 45.80 29.09 29.50
CA ALA A 108 46.01 30.42 28.92
C ALA A 108 46.36 31.46 29.99
N MET A 109 45.67 31.42 31.13
CA MET A 109 45.92 32.31 32.27
C MET A 109 47.31 32.05 32.90
N GLU A 110 47.70 30.78 33.07
CA GLU A 110 49.05 30.43 33.55
C GLU A 110 50.15 30.92 32.60
N ARG A 111 49.94 30.76 31.28
CA ARG A 111 50.88 31.27 30.27
C ARG A 111 51.02 32.78 30.33
N GLN A 112 49.93 33.51 30.57
CA GLN A 112 49.96 34.96 30.73
C GLN A 112 50.70 35.38 32.01
N SER A 113 50.50 34.67 33.13
CA SER A 113 51.25 34.88 34.37
C SER A 113 52.76 34.69 34.17
N MET A 114 53.17 33.58 33.56
CA MET A 114 54.59 33.30 33.28
C MET A 114 55.24 34.36 32.38
N ARG A 115 54.52 34.84 31.35
CA ARG A 115 55.03 35.93 30.49
C ARG A 115 55.30 37.22 31.28
N SER A 116 54.40 37.58 32.20
CA SER A 116 54.57 38.74 33.08
C SER A 116 55.79 38.60 34.01
N GLU A 117 56.02 37.40 34.56
CA GLU A 117 57.19 37.12 35.38
C GLU A 117 58.51 37.17 34.58
N ILE A 118 58.51 36.65 33.35
CA ILE A 118 59.66 36.71 32.44
C ILE A 118 60.00 38.17 32.11
N GLU A 119 58.99 39.00 31.78
CA GLU A 119 59.18 40.41 31.48
C GLU A 119 59.77 41.18 32.69
N LYS A 120 59.25 40.90 33.90
CA LYS A 120 59.76 41.46 35.14
C LYS A 120 61.21 41.04 35.43
N SER A 121 61.54 39.77 35.22
CA SER A 121 62.89 39.23 35.40
C SER A 121 63.88 39.85 34.41
N SER A 122 63.48 39.95 33.13
CA SER A 122 64.25 40.61 32.07
C SER A 122 64.56 42.06 32.43
N HIS A 123 63.55 42.81 32.89
CA HIS A 123 63.73 44.20 33.32
C HIS A 123 64.72 44.34 34.51
N MET A 124 64.64 43.44 35.49
CA MET A 124 65.59 43.41 36.62
C MET A 124 67.01 43.08 36.17
N MET A 125 67.20 42.16 35.22
CA MET A 125 68.52 41.82 34.68
C MET A 125 69.16 43.00 33.95
N VAL A 126 68.40 43.69 33.09
CA VAL A 126 68.88 44.88 32.37
C VAL A 126 69.32 45.97 33.37
N THR A 127 68.48 46.23 34.38
CA THR A 127 68.79 47.20 35.44
C THR A 127 70.01 46.79 36.29
N GLY A 128 70.18 45.49 36.54
CA GLY A 128 71.32 44.95 37.28
C GLY A 128 72.64 45.11 36.52
N ILE A 129 72.62 44.83 35.20
CA ILE A 129 73.77 45.02 34.31
C ILE A 129 74.20 46.49 34.29
N GLU A 130 73.26 47.42 34.20
CA GLU A 130 73.56 48.87 34.23
C GLU A 130 74.21 49.31 35.56
N LYS A 131 73.74 48.79 36.70
CA LYS A 131 74.31 49.11 38.03
C LYS A 131 75.69 48.50 38.27
N ILE A 132 75.95 47.30 37.75
CA ILE A 132 77.27 46.65 37.84
C ILE A 132 78.27 47.37 36.92
N SER A 133 77.85 47.72 35.71
CA SER A 133 78.64 48.51 34.76
C SER A 133 79.07 49.86 35.37
N ALA A 134 78.20 50.51 36.14
CA ALA A 134 78.52 51.74 36.86
C ALA A 134 79.49 51.56 38.06
N LYS A 135 79.53 50.38 38.70
CA LYS A 135 80.36 50.12 39.90
C LYS A 135 81.76 49.56 39.60
N VAL A 136 82.00 49.01 38.41
CA VAL A 136 83.29 48.40 38.03
C VAL A 136 84.41 49.45 37.79
N ASN A 137 84.09 50.75 37.75
CA ASN A 137 85.09 51.84 37.61
C ASN A 137 85.76 52.30 38.93
N GLY A 138 85.54 51.64 40.07
CA GLY A 138 85.78 52.24 41.39
C GLY A 138 86.70 51.52 42.39
N PHE A 139 87.50 50.51 42.03
CA PHE A 139 88.32 49.77 43.02
C PHE A 139 89.84 49.90 42.78
N GLY A 140 90.43 50.96 43.34
CA GLY A 140 91.87 51.07 43.61
C GLY A 140 92.15 50.79 45.09
N GLY A 141 92.76 49.63 45.37
CA GLY A 141 92.94 49.08 46.71
C GLY A 141 93.97 49.79 47.59
N SER A 142 93.68 49.78 48.90
CA SER A 142 94.52 50.20 50.02
C SER A 142 95.38 49.02 50.51
N GLY A 143 96.64 49.23 50.90
CA GLY A 143 97.40 48.15 51.51
C GLY A 143 98.87 48.39 51.88
N SER A 144 99.07 48.80 53.15
CA SER A 144 100.03 48.20 54.10
C SER A 144 101.54 48.38 53.82
N ALA A 145 102.36 48.33 54.87
CA ALA A 145 103.80 48.62 54.88
C ALA A 145 104.68 47.41 54.46
N LEU A 146 105.87 47.72 53.94
CA LEU A 146 106.83 46.77 53.36
C LEU A 146 107.49 45.86 54.42
N PRO A 147 107.68 44.55 54.16
CA PRO A 147 108.34 43.63 55.06
C PRO A 147 109.83 43.96 55.22
N ARG A 148 110.30 44.14 56.46
CA ARG A 148 111.69 44.47 56.77
C ARG A 148 112.56 43.20 56.84
N SER A 149 113.70 43.23 56.15
CA SER A 149 114.76 42.23 56.30
C SER A 149 115.61 42.49 57.55
N GLN A 150 116.06 41.41 58.20
CA GLN A 150 116.99 41.46 59.34
C GLN A 150 118.47 41.44 58.92
N LYS A 151 118.78 41.19 57.63
CA LYS A 151 120.16 41.12 57.09
C LYS A 151 120.65 42.39 56.39
N TYR A 152 119.75 43.33 56.11
CA TYR A 152 120.05 44.58 55.39
C TYR A 152 119.52 45.77 56.20
N THR A 153 120.26 46.87 56.29
CA THR A 153 119.87 48.12 56.97
C THR A 153 119.90 49.29 55.98
N GLY A 154 119.10 50.33 56.24
CA GLY A 154 118.95 51.47 55.33
C GLY A 154 118.21 51.13 54.02
N MET A 155 118.60 51.75 52.91
CA MET A 155 117.94 51.60 51.59
C MET A 155 117.90 50.15 51.06
N ALA A 156 118.86 49.30 51.47
CA ALA A 156 118.90 47.89 51.09
C ALA A 156 117.77 47.05 51.72
N ALA A 157 117.29 47.43 52.92
CA ALA A 157 116.17 46.76 53.58
C ALA A 157 114.83 47.06 52.89
N VAL A 158 114.67 48.31 52.44
CA VAL A 158 113.49 48.79 51.72
C VAL A 158 113.40 48.11 50.35
N THR A 159 114.50 48.08 49.60
CA THR A 159 114.56 47.38 48.30
C THR A 159 114.25 45.90 48.43
N TYR A 160 114.79 45.20 49.42
CA TYR A 160 114.43 43.80 49.69
C TYR A 160 112.94 43.63 50.03
N GLY A 161 112.38 44.49 50.88
CA GLY A 161 110.96 44.44 51.25
C GLY A 161 110.01 44.68 50.07
N VAL A 162 110.39 45.59 49.16
CA VAL A 162 109.66 45.83 47.91
C VAL A 162 109.73 44.60 47.00
N ILE A 163 110.93 44.04 46.79
CA ILE A 163 111.10 42.83 45.95
C ILE A 163 110.32 41.65 46.54
N LYS A 164 110.38 41.45 47.86
CA LYS A 164 109.66 40.35 48.52
C LYS A 164 108.15 40.49 48.38
N ARG A 165 107.57 41.68 48.63
CA ARG A 165 106.13 41.88 48.43
C ARG A 165 105.72 41.81 46.97
N ALA A 166 106.55 42.31 46.06
CA ALA A 166 106.28 42.17 44.63
C ALA A 166 106.18 40.69 44.25
N ASN A 167 107.11 39.85 44.73
CA ASN A 167 107.05 38.40 44.49
C ASN A 167 105.85 37.74 45.17
N GLU A 168 105.53 38.08 46.42
CA GLU A 168 104.34 37.55 47.13
C GLU A 168 103.04 37.96 46.41
N ILE A 169 102.95 39.18 45.87
CA ILE A 169 101.81 39.64 45.06
C ILE A 169 101.75 38.89 43.74
N VAL A 170 102.87 38.70 43.07
CA VAL A 170 102.93 37.93 41.81
C VAL A 170 102.52 36.48 42.05
N GLU A 171 102.98 35.84 43.12
CA GLU A 171 102.58 34.47 43.48
C GLU A 171 101.08 34.38 43.80
N GLU A 172 100.51 35.34 44.54
CA GLU A 172 99.07 35.37 44.82
C GLU A 172 98.24 35.65 43.56
N LEU A 173 98.68 36.56 42.69
CA LEU A 173 98.04 36.80 41.39
C LEU A 173 98.11 35.58 40.48
N LEU A 174 99.24 34.87 40.45
CA LEU A 174 99.39 33.62 39.71
C LEU A 174 98.44 32.55 40.27
N LYS A 175 98.34 32.41 41.59
CA LYS A 175 97.42 31.47 42.23
C LYS A 175 95.95 31.80 41.95
N GLN A 176 95.57 33.08 41.98
CA GLN A 176 94.23 33.53 41.61
C GLN A 176 93.93 33.30 40.14
N ASN A 177 94.91 33.57 39.26
CA ASN A 177 94.80 33.31 37.84
C ASN A 177 94.65 31.80 37.56
N ASP A 178 95.45 30.95 38.21
CA ASP A 178 95.34 29.49 38.09
C ASP A 178 94.00 28.95 38.61
N ALA A 179 93.51 29.47 39.73
CA ALA A 179 92.19 29.12 40.25
C ALA A 179 91.06 29.58 39.30
N SER A 180 91.19 30.78 38.72
CA SER A 180 90.25 31.32 37.74
C SER A 180 90.24 30.51 36.44
N VAL A 181 91.42 30.13 35.93
CA VAL A 181 91.58 29.27 34.74
C VAL A 181 90.96 27.90 35.00
N LYS A 182 91.26 27.26 36.13
CA LYS A 182 90.66 25.95 36.49
C LYS A 182 89.14 26.04 36.60
N SER A 183 88.60 27.07 37.24
CA SER A 183 87.15 27.26 37.36
C SER A 183 86.49 27.48 36.00
N ARG A 184 87.12 28.26 35.12
CA ARG A 184 86.64 28.48 33.75
C ARG A 184 86.69 27.20 32.93
N ASP A 185 87.76 26.44 33.03
CA ASP A 185 87.93 25.19 32.27
C ASP A 185 86.93 24.12 32.75
N GLN A 186 86.66 24.04 34.06
CA GLN A 186 85.58 23.20 34.61
C GLN A 186 84.19 23.65 34.13
N ALA A 187 83.92 24.95 34.05
CA ALA A 187 82.66 25.46 33.51
C ALA A 187 82.50 25.13 32.01
N ARG A 188 83.60 25.17 31.23
CA ARG A 188 83.61 24.74 29.83
C ARG A 188 83.31 23.25 29.70
N GLU A 189 83.93 22.40 30.51
CA GLU A 189 83.69 20.96 30.50
C GLU A 189 82.22 20.62 30.85
N GLN A 190 81.62 21.31 31.82
CA GLN A 190 80.19 21.16 32.14
C GLN A 190 79.29 21.58 30.97
N VAL A 191 79.61 22.69 30.30
CA VAL A 191 78.87 23.15 29.12
C VAL A 191 79.03 22.16 27.96
N GLU A 192 80.23 21.65 27.72
CA GLU A 192 80.47 20.63 26.70
C GLU A 192 79.69 19.35 27.00
N GLN A 193 79.68 18.87 28.24
CA GLN A 193 78.88 17.72 28.63
C GLN A 193 77.37 17.95 28.38
N ARG A 194 76.83 19.10 28.79
CA ARG A 194 75.44 19.45 28.53
C ARG A 194 75.13 19.57 27.04
N ASN A 195 76.07 20.09 26.24
CA ASN A 195 75.90 20.16 24.79
C ASN A 195 75.82 18.76 24.16
N TYR A 196 76.59 17.78 24.64
CA TYR A 196 76.47 16.40 24.20
C TYR A 196 75.13 15.77 24.60
N GLU A 197 74.66 16.01 25.83
CA GLU A 197 73.35 15.54 26.30
C GLU A 197 72.21 16.11 25.42
N ILE A 198 72.22 17.42 25.17
CA ILE A 198 71.23 18.09 24.30
C ILE A 198 71.28 17.50 22.88
N ALA A 199 72.46 17.25 22.31
CA ALA A 199 72.58 16.70 20.97
C ALA A 199 71.97 15.29 20.86
N ILE A 200 72.10 14.47 21.91
CA ILE A 200 71.48 13.14 21.96
C ILE A 200 69.95 13.27 22.05
N GLU A 201 69.45 14.13 22.93
CA GLU A 201 68.01 14.38 23.08
C GLU A 201 67.39 14.89 21.78
N VAL A 202 68.03 15.86 21.12
CA VAL A 202 67.60 16.38 19.82
C VAL A 202 67.57 15.26 18.77
N SER A 203 68.60 14.41 18.71
CA SER A 203 68.64 13.29 17.76
C SER A 203 67.49 12.29 18.00
N GLN A 204 67.14 12.02 19.26
CA GLN A 204 66.01 11.14 19.61
C GLN A 204 64.66 11.76 19.24
N LEU A 205 64.49 13.06 19.48
CA LEU A 205 63.29 13.79 19.08
C LEU A 205 63.15 13.83 17.55
N GLU A 206 64.23 14.08 16.82
CA GLU A 206 64.24 14.08 15.35
C GLU A 206 63.85 12.70 14.77
N ALA A 207 64.36 11.61 15.35
CA ALA A 207 63.97 10.25 14.98
C ALA A 207 62.47 10.01 15.21
N THR A 208 61.96 10.40 16.38
CA THR A 208 60.53 10.26 16.72
C THR A 208 59.63 11.09 15.79
N ILE A 209 60.05 12.32 15.45
CA ILE A 209 59.33 13.18 14.50
C ILE A 209 59.32 12.54 13.11
N SER A 210 60.42 11.92 12.68
CA SER A 210 60.49 11.22 11.39
C SER A 210 59.51 10.04 11.35
N ASP A 211 59.49 9.20 12.40
CA ASP A 211 58.58 8.05 12.48
C ASP A 211 57.10 8.49 12.47
N LEU A 212 56.77 9.55 13.22
CA LEU A 212 55.41 10.11 13.25
C LEU A 212 54.99 10.68 11.88
N ARG A 213 55.91 11.32 11.14
CA ARG A 213 55.62 11.83 9.78
C ARG A 213 55.31 10.68 8.82
N ASP A 214 56.06 9.59 8.89
CA ASP A 214 55.80 8.41 8.07
C ASP A 214 54.45 7.76 8.43
N GLU A 215 54.09 7.72 9.71
CA GLU A 215 52.78 7.22 10.14
C GLU A 215 51.64 8.12 9.67
N VAL A 216 51.78 9.44 9.77
CA VAL A 216 50.80 10.41 9.25
C VAL A 216 50.64 10.22 7.75
N SER A 217 51.73 10.13 6.98
CA SER A 217 51.67 9.91 5.53
C SER A 217 50.93 8.61 5.16
N LYS A 218 51.18 7.51 5.90
CA LYS A 218 50.45 6.25 5.72
C LYS A 218 48.96 6.40 6.02
N LYS A 219 48.61 7.06 7.14
CA LYS A 219 47.22 7.29 7.52
C LYS A 219 46.49 8.18 6.51
N THR A 220 47.14 9.24 6.01
CA THR A 220 46.59 10.10 4.96
C THR A 220 46.28 9.31 3.69
N SER A 221 47.19 8.43 3.24
CA SER A 221 46.93 7.58 2.06
C SER A 221 45.76 6.62 2.25
N ILE A 222 45.55 6.10 3.46
CA ILE A 222 44.40 5.26 3.78
C ILE A 222 43.11 6.07 3.76
N VAL A 223 43.11 7.28 4.33
CA VAL A 223 41.95 8.19 4.32
C VAL A 223 41.55 8.54 2.88
N GLU A 224 42.51 8.95 2.05
CA GLU A 224 42.25 9.24 0.62
C GLU A 224 41.72 8.01 -0.14
N GLY A 225 42.12 6.80 0.25
CA GLY A 225 41.57 5.55 -0.27
C GLY A 225 40.10 5.36 0.10
N LEU A 226 39.79 5.55 1.37
CA LEU A 226 38.43 5.42 1.89
C LEU A 226 37.48 6.50 1.34
N GLU A 227 37.97 7.72 1.13
CA GLU A 227 37.21 8.81 0.51
C GLU A 227 36.83 8.48 -0.93
N ARG A 228 37.76 7.92 -1.72
CA ARG A 228 37.46 7.43 -3.07
C ARG A 228 36.45 6.28 -3.06
N ASP A 229 36.63 5.30 -2.17
CA ASP A 229 35.70 4.18 -2.04
C ASP A 229 34.29 4.65 -1.59
N LEU A 230 34.19 5.70 -0.80
CA LEU A 230 32.91 6.34 -0.43
C LEU A 230 32.27 7.04 -1.63
N ALA A 231 33.03 7.82 -2.39
CA ALA A 231 32.52 8.47 -3.60
C ALA A 231 31.97 7.45 -4.62
N ASP A 232 32.70 6.36 -4.86
CA ASP A 232 32.26 5.26 -5.74
C ASP A 232 31.00 4.55 -5.21
N ARG A 233 30.81 4.51 -3.88
CA ARG A 233 29.61 3.95 -3.27
C ARG A 233 28.41 4.89 -3.36
N ASP A 234 28.64 6.19 -3.21
CA ASP A 234 27.59 7.20 -3.35
C ASP A 234 27.07 7.25 -4.79
N GLU A 235 27.94 7.19 -5.79
CA GLU A 235 27.53 7.10 -7.21
C GLU A 235 26.65 5.86 -7.47
N LYS A 236 27.06 4.69 -6.95
CA LYS A 236 26.24 3.46 -7.05
C LYS A 236 24.93 3.57 -6.29
N LEU A 237 24.90 4.29 -5.18
CA LEU A 237 23.68 4.49 -4.40
C LEU A 237 22.70 5.38 -5.17
N ASP A 238 23.20 6.38 -5.89
CA ASP A 238 22.39 7.22 -6.78
C ASP A 238 21.82 6.39 -7.94
N GLU A 239 22.63 5.55 -8.60
CA GLU A 239 22.15 4.63 -9.66
C GLU A 239 21.05 3.68 -9.14
N VAL A 240 21.26 3.08 -7.96
CA VAL A 240 20.26 2.20 -7.34
C VAL A 240 19.00 2.98 -6.99
N SER A 241 19.12 4.20 -6.47
CA SER A 241 17.98 5.04 -6.11
C SER A 241 17.14 5.44 -7.33
N GLU A 242 17.79 5.75 -8.46
CA GLU A 242 17.09 6.03 -9.72
C GLU A 242 16.40 4.78 -10.27
N SER A 243 17.08 3.62 -10.24
CA SER A 243 16.49 2.35 -10.65
C SER A 243 15.27 1.97 -9.81
N LEU A 244 15.33 2.21 -8.49
CA LEU A 244 14.23 1.96 -7.57
C LEU A 244 13.04 2.87 -7.84
N ARG A 245 13.27 4.17 -8.10
CA ARG A 245 12.18 5.10 -8.48
C ARG A 245 11.48 4.66 -9.76
N LYS A 246 12.25 4.19 -10.75
CA LYS A 246 11.68 3.67 -11.99
C LYS A 246 10.84 2.42 -11.72
N GLU A 247 11.37 1.46 -10.98
CA GLU A 247 10.67 0.22 -10.61
C GLU A 247 9.42 0.51 -9.77
N GLU A 248 9.46 1.49 -8.87
CA GLU A 248 8.30 1.95 -8.09
C GLU A 248 7.22 2.55 -9.01
N SER A 249 7.62 3.36 -10.00
CA SER A 249 6.68 3.92 -10.99
C SER A 249 6.03 2.84 -11.87
N GLU A 250 6.79 1.83 -12.29
CA GLU A 250 6.29 0.66 -13.03
C GLU A 250 5.38 -0.20 -12.14
N GLY A 251 5.71 -0.34 -10.86
CA GLY A 251 4.90 -1.02 -9.85
C GLY A 251 3.54 -0.35 -9.63
N LEU A 252 3.50 0.99 -9.62
CA LEU A 252 2.23 1.74 -9.55
C LEU A 252 1.37 1.54 -10.79
N GLN A 253 1.95 1.57 -11.99
CA GLN A 253 1.23 1.29 -13.24
C GLN A 253 0.69 -0.15 -13.27
N MET A 254 1.48 -1.12 -12.83
CA MET A 254 1.05 -2.51 -12.74
C MET A 254 -0.11 -2.67 -11.76
N LYS A 255 -0.06 -1.98 -10.61
CA LYS A 255 -1.13 -2.01 -9.60
C LYS A 255 -2.43 -1.41 -10.14
N GLU A 256 -2.35 -0.33 -10.90
CA GLU A 256 -3.51 0.27 -11.58
C GLU A 256 -4.12 -0.70 -12.60
N PHE A 257 -3.29 -1.34 -13.43
CA PHE A 257 -3.75 -2.35 -14.38
C PHE A 257 -4.40 -3.56 -13.70
N VAL A 258 -3.84 -4.03 -12.59
CA VAL A 258 -4.45 -5.10 -11.77
C VAL A 258 -5.80 -4.67 -11.23
N SER A 259 -5.93 -3.44 -10.73
CA SER A 259 -7.22 -2.90 -10.26
C SER A 259 -8.26 -2.85 -11.39
N GLU A 260 -7.87 -2.43 -12.59
CA GLU A 260 -8.76 -2.41 -13.76
C GLU A 260 -9.19 -3.84 -14.15
N CYS A 261 -8.28 -4.80 -14.07
CA CYS A 261 -8.58 -6.20 -14.32
C CYS A 261 -9.54 -6.78 -13.29
N GLU A 262 -9.33 -6.46 -12.00
CA GLU A 262 -10.22 -6.88 -10.90
C GLU A 262 -11.63 -6.31 -11.07
N GLU A 263 -11.75 -5.03 -11.46
CA GLU A 263 -13.06 -4.41 -11.74
C GLU A 263 -13.78 -5.11 -12.89
N LYS A 264 -13.07 -5.37 -13.99
CA LYS A 264 -13.62 -6.11 -15.15
C LYS A 264 -14.05 -7.54 -14.76
N LEU A 265 -13.25 -8.22 -13.94
CA LEU A 265 -13.57 -9.56 -13.43
C LEU A 265 -14.83 -9.55 -12.57
N SER A 266 -14.92 -8.62 -11.62
CA SER A 266 -16.10 -8.45 -10.76
C SER A 266 -17.37 -8.14 -11.56
N LYS A 267 -17.25 -7.33 -12.63
CA LYS A 267 -18.36 -7.05 -13.54
C LYS A 267 -18.80 -8.29 -14.33
N LEU A 268 -17.86 -9.11 -14.79
CA LEU A 268 -18.17 -10.39 -15.47
C LEU A 268 -18.80 -11.39 -14.51
N GLU A 269 -18.27 -11.51 -13.29
CA GLU A 269 -18.79 -12.41 -12.26
C GLU A 269 -20.21 -12.04 -11.83
N SER A 270 -20.48 -10.76 -11.57
CA SER A 270 -21.86 -10.28 -11.28
C SER A 270 -22.82 -10.51 -12.45
N SER A 271 -22.36 -10.35 -13.70
CA SER A 271 -23.16 -10.70 -14.87
C SER A 271 -23.45 -12.19 -14.94
N MET A 272 -22.48 -13.06 -14.66
CA MET A 272 -22.67 -14.50 -14.63
C MET A 272 -23.65 -14.91 -13.52
N GLU A 273 -23.53 -14.34 -12.32
CA GLU A 273 -24.43 -14.64 -11.21
C GLU A 273 -25.87 -14.21 -11.52
N SER A 274 -26.04 -13.11 -12.28
CA SER A 274 -27.36 -12.65 -12.75
C SER A 274 -28.03 -13.60 -13.75
N LEU A 275 -27.26 -14.39 -14.51
CA LEU A 275 -27.76 -15.38 -15.47
C LEU A 275 -28.18 -16.70 -14.82
N ARG A 276 -27.65 -17.00 -13.64
CA ARG A 276 -27.93 -18.23 -12.89
C ARG A 276 -29.44 -18.49 -12.66
N PRO A 277 -30.25 -17.53 -12.16
CA PRO A 277 -31.68 -17.75 -11.97
C PRO A 277 -32.43 -18.00 -13.29
N LEU A 278 -32.09 -17.26 -14.35
CA LEU A 278 -32.72 -17.44 -15.67
C LEU A 278 -32.51 -18.85 -16.22
N LEU A 279 -31.33 -19.41 -15.99
CA LEU A 279 -30.98 -20.74 -16.44
C LEU A 279 -31.68 -21.84 -15.63
N ILE A 280 -31.84 -21.63 -14.32
CA ILE A 280 -32.65 -22.49 -13.46
C ILE A 280 -34.10 -22.51 -13.95
N ASP A 281 -34.67 -21.35 -14.26
CA ASP A 281 -36.02 -21.22 -14.79
C ASP A 281 -36.15 -21.95 -16.14
N GLN A 282 -35.20 -21.76 -17.05
CA GLN A 282 -35.17 -22.46 -18.34
C GLN A 282 -35.14 -23.98 -18.15
N LEU A 283 -34.30 -24.50 -17.26
CA LEU A 283 -34.24 -25.94 -16.98
C LEU A 283 -35.56 -26.47 -16.41
N SER A 284 -36.23 -25.66 -15.57
CA SER A 284 -37.54 -26.00 -15.03
C SER A 284 -38.59 -26.13 -16.15
N PHE A 285 -38.57 -25.24 -17.14
CA PHE A 285 -39.47 -25.28 -18.29
C PHE A 285 -39.17 -26.46 -19.20
N VAL A 286 -37.89 -26.73 -19.48
CA VAL A 286 -37.44 -27.91 -20.24
C VAL A 286 -37.97 -29.18 -19.58
N SER A 287 -37.79 -29.34 -18.26
CA SER A 287 -38.31 -30.51 -17.54
C SER A 287 -39.84 -30.62 -17.60
N LYS A 288 -40.57 -29.51 -17.45
CA LYS A 288 -42.05 -29.48 -17.58
C LYS A 288 -42.51 -29.89 -18.97
N ILE A 289 -41.91 -29.34 -20.03
CA ILE A 289 -42.27 -29.64 -21.42
C ILE A 289 -41.96 -31.11 -21.74
N HIS A 290 -40.78 -31.59 -21.34
CA HIS A 290 -40.40 -32.99 -21.51
C HIS A 290 -41.43 -33.93 -20.88
N ASN A 291 -41.82 -33.67 -19.62
CA ASN A 291 -42.82 -34.47 -18.91
C ASN A 291 -44.21 -34.44 -19.58
N GLN A 292 -44.63 -33.29 -20.13
CA GLN A 292 -45.89 -33.17 -20.87
C GLN A 292 -45.86 -33.96 -22.18
N ILE A 293 -44.76 -33.92 -22.91
CA ILE A 293 -44.64 -34.68 -24.17
C ILE A 293 -44.59 -36.17 -23.86
N CYS A 294 -43.88 -36.58 -22.80
CA CYS A 294 -43.91 -37.95 -22.31
C CYS A 294 -45.36 -38.35 -22.00
N SER A 295 -46.14 -37.56 -21.25
CA SER A 295 -47.53 -37.91 -20.93
C SER A 295 -48.43 -38.05 -22.16
N VAL A 296 -48.21 -37.24 -23.21
CA VAL A 296 -48.90 -37.39 -24.50
C VAL A 296 -48.48 -38.69 -25.20
N PHE A 297 -47.18 -38.96 -25.30
CA PHE A 297 -46.66 -40.18 -25.92
C PHE A 297 -47.28 -41.44 -25.29
N LYS A 298 -47.35 -41.41 -23.96
CA LYS A 298 -47.93 -42.40 -23.08
C LYS A 298 -49.42 -42.68 -23.35
N ILE A 299 -50.19 -41.69 -23.77
CA ILE A 299 -51.61 -41.88 -24.15
C ILE A 299 -51.73 -42.55 -25.53
N ILE A 300 -50.75 -42.31 -26.42
CA ILE A 300 -50.80 -42.78 -27.81
C ILE A 300 -50.26 -44.21 -27.93
N ASP A 301 -49.26 -44.59 -27.13
CA ASP A 301 -48.58 -45.89 -27.22
C ASP A 301 -48.70 -46.68 -25.92
N ASP A 302 -49.84 -47.35 -25.74
CA ASP A 302 -50.18 -48.14 -24.54
C ASP A 302 -49.29 -49.40 -24.38
N ALA A 303 -48.51 -49.77 -25.42
CA ALA A 303 -47.73 -51.01 -25.48
C ALA A 303 -46.19 -50.84 -25.37
N GLY A 304 -45.64 -49.62 -25.44
CA GLY A 304 -44.20 -49.37 -25.64
C GLY A 304 -43.40 -48.83 -24.44
N TYR A 305 -43.98 -48.86 -23.25
CA TYR A 305 -43.69 -47.88 -22.18
C TYR A 305 -42.35 -47.97 -21.42
N SER A 306 -41.36 -48.75 -21.87
CA SER A 306 -40.25 -49.12 -20.98
C SER A 306 -38.95 -48.32 -21.14
N GLU A 307 -38.73 -47.54 -22.21
CA GLU A 307 -37.40 -46.96 -22.49
C GLU A 307 -37.35 -45.43 -22.63
N LEU A 308 -38.48 -44.73 -22.53
CA LEU A 308 -38.50 -43.27 -22.61
C LEU A 308 -38.29 -42.65 -21.22
N SER A 309 -37.00 -42.51 -20.92
CA SER A 309 -36.34 -41.90 -19.76
C SER A 309 -37.18 -40.94 -18.92
N GLU A 310 -37.14 -41.19 -17.61
CA GLU A 310 -37.44 -40.24 -16.56
C GLU A 310 -36.59 -38.96 -16.76
N SER A 311 -37.22 -37.79 -16.63
CA SER A 311 -36.58 -36.49 -16.89
C SER A 311 -35.29 -36.33 -16.08
N LEU A 312 -34.14 -36.35 -16.76
CA LEU A 312 -32.80 -36.18 -16.19
C LEU A 312 -32.36 -34.70 -16.14
N PHE A 313 -33.28 -33.76 -16.37
CA PHE A 313 -32.98 -32.32 -16.44
C PHE A 313 -33.38 -31.66 -15.13
N VAL A 314 -32.64 -31.98 -14.07
CA VAL A 314 -32.87 -31.44 -12.73
C VAL A 314 -32.11 -30.13 -12.59
N PRO A 315 -32.76 -29.01 -12.17
CA PRO A 315 -32.05 -27.78 -11.86
C PRO A 315 -31.04 -28.07 -10.76
N GLN A 316 -29.76 -27.97 -11.11
CA GLN A 316 -28.68 -28.25 -10.20
C GLN A 316 -28.12 -26.90 -9.72
N GLU A 317 -27.88 -26.74 -8.41
CA GLU A 317 -27.27 -25.52 -7.86
C GLU A 317 -25.81 -25.31 -8.33
N THR A 318 -25.27 -26.26 -9.11
CA THR A 318 -23.91 -26.27 -9.60
C THR A 318 -23.68 -25.32 -10.78
N GLU A 319 -22.40 -25.24 -11.14
CA GLU A 319 -21.78 -24.36 -12.14
C GLU A 319 -22.69 -24.00 -13.33
N ILE A 320 -22.80 -22.71 -13.68
CA ILE A 320 -23.61 -22.18 -14.80
C ILE A 320 -23.36 -22.98 -16.09
N GLY A 321 -22.11 -23.40 -16.33
CA GLY A 321 -21.74 -24.20 -17.49
C GLY A 321 -22.41 -25.59 -17.53
N GLU A 322 -22.59 -26.25 -16.39
CA GLU A 322 -23.30 -27.54 -16.32
C GLU A 322 -24.78 -27.37 -16.62
N ASN A 323 -25.40 -26.33 -16.07
CA ASN A 323 -26.81 -26.02 -16.31
C ASN A 323 -27.08 -25.66 -17.78
N ILE A 324 -26.16 -24.97 -18.47
CA ILE A 324 -26.26 -24.71 -19.92
C ILE A 324 -26.24 -26.02 -20.70
N ARG A 325 -25.32 -26.93 -20.36
CA ARG A 325 -25.21 -28.25 -21.01
C ARG A 325 -26.44 -29.11 -20.77
N ALA A 326 -26.95 -29.14 -19.54
CA ALA A 326 -28.18 -29.85 -19.20
C ALA A 326 -29.39 -29.29 -19.93
N SER A 327 -29.49 -27.96 -20.06
CA SER A 327 -30.58 -27.30 -20.78
C SER A 327 -30.57 -27.66 -22.25
N LEU A 328 -29.39 -27.61 -22.88
CA LEU A 328 -29.22 -27.98 -24.28
C LEU A 328 -29.62 -29.44 -24.53
N ALA A 329 -29.12 -30.37 -23.73
CA ALA A 329 -29.47 -31.78 -23.82
C ALA A 329 -30.98 -32.03 -23.63
N GLY A 330 -31.63 -31.28 -22.73
CA GLY A 330 -33.07 -31.37 -22.51
C GLY A 330 -33.90 -30.84 -23.67
N MET A 331 -33.47 -29.73 -24.28
CA MET A 331 -34.08 -29.20 -25.50
C MET A 331 -33.95 -30.17 -26.68
N GLU A 332 -32.78 -30.81 -26.83
CA GLU A 332 -32.55 -31.85 -27.85
C GLU A 332 -33.47 -33.06 -27.63
N SER A 333 -33.61 -33.53 -26.39
CA SER A 333 -34.53 -34.62 -26.03
C SER A 333 -35.99 -34.27 -26.35
N ILE A 334 -36.44 -33.06 -25.97
CA ILE A 334 -37.79 -32.56 -26.27
C ILE A 334 -38.05 -32.55 -27.77
N HIS A 335 -37.08 -32.08 -28.56
CA HIS A 335 -37.22 -32.03 -30.02
C HIS A 335 -37.39 -33.45 -30.60
N GLU A 336 -36.54 -34.38 -30.18
CA GLU A 336 -36.60 -35.76 -30.65
C GLU A 336 -37.89 -36.46 -30.23
N LEU A 337 -38.29 -36.30 -28.97
CA LEU A 337 -39.52 -36.90 -28.46
C LEU A 337 -40.76 -36.33 -29.15
N THR A 338 -40.81 -35.01 -29.37
CA THR A 338 -41.91 -34.37 -30.11
C THR A 338 -42.01 -34.95 -31.52
N ARG A 339 -40.88 -35.14 -32.20
CA ARG A 339 -40.83 -35.75 -33.54
C ARG A 339 -41.44 -37.15 -33.54
N VAL A 340 -41.06 -37.99 -32.58
CA VAL A 340 -41.57 -39.36 -32.43
C VAL A 340 -43.08 -39.36 -32.13
N VAL A 341 -43.53 -38.52 -31.18
CA VAL A 341 -44.95 -38.37 -30.83
C VAL A 341 -45.79 -37.96 -32.03
N VAL A 342 -45.35 -36.94 -32.78
CA VAL A 342 -46.06 -36.48 -33.99
C VAL A 342 -46.20 -37.60 -35.02
N GLN A 343 -45.16 -38.41 -35.21
CA GLN A 343 -45.25 -39.56 -36.12
C GLN A 343 -46.24 -40.61 -35.61
N LYS A 344 -46.19 -40.95 -34.32
CA LYS A 344 -47.12 -41.94 -33.74
C LYS A 344 -48.57 -41.49 -33.77
N VAL A 345 -48.86 -40.20 -33.50
CA VAL A 345 -50.21 -39.63 -33.65
C VAL A 345 -50.69 -39.79 -35.08
N ARG A 346 -49.84 -39.49 -36.07
CA ARG A 346 -50.16 -39.65 -37.49
C ARG A 346 -50.54 -41.10 -37.80
N ASP A 347 -49.73 -42.04 -37.35
CA ASP A 347 -49.96 -43.47 -37.59
C ASP A 347 -51.31 -43.93 -36.99
N VAL A 348 -51.62 -43.54 -35.74
CA VAL A 348 -52.90 -43.85 -35.08
C VAL A 348 -54.09 -43.22 -35.80
N VAL A 349 -53.95 -41.98 -36.27
CA VAL A 349 -55.01 -41.29 -37.04
C VAL A 349 -55.25 -41.97 -38.39
N GLU A 350 -54.18 -42.39 -39.08
CA GLU A 350 -54.29 -43.13 -40.34
C GLU A 350 -54.95 -44.50 -40.15
N GLU A 351 -54.59 -45.23 -39.10
CA GLU A 351 -55.22 -46.51 -38.72
C GLU A 351 -56.72 -46.31 -38.46
N LYS A 352 -57.10 -45.35 -37.61
CA LYS A 352 -58.50 -45.05 -37.29
C LYS A 352 -59.30 -44.60 -38.52
N ASN A 353 -58.70 -43.83 -39.43
CA ASN A 353 -59.33 -43.46 -40.68
C ASN A 353 -59.59 -44.68 -41.59
N SER A 354 -58.67 -45.65 -41.62
CA SER A 354 -58.88 -46.89 -42.38
C SER A 354 -59.99 -47.75 -41.76
N GLU A 355 -60.06 -47.82 -40.43
CA GLU A 355 -61.12 -48.50 -39.68
C GLU A 355 -62.48 -47.85 -39.95
N ILE A 356 -62.57 -46.51 -39.87
CA ILE A 356 -63.78 -45.74 -40.19
C ILE A 356 -64.25 -46.01 -41.62
N LYS A 357 -63.35 -46.02 -42.61
CA LYS A 357 -63.69 -46.34 -44.01
C LYS A 357 -64.28 -47.76 -44.12
N SER A 358 -63.69 -48.74 -43.44
CA SER A 358 -64.20 -50.12 -43.46
C SER A 358 -65.57 -50.27 -42.78
N LEU A 359 -65.80 -49.54 -41.68
CA LEU A 359 -67.09 -49.47 -41.00
C LEU A 359 -68.14 -48.77 -41.87
N ASP A 360 -67.79 -47.68 -42.53
CA ASP A 360 -68.68 -46.95 -43.46
C ASP A 360 -69.09 -47.84 -44.64
N GLU A 361 -68.14 -48.58 -45.24
CA GLU A 361 -68.44 -49.58 -46.27
C GLU A 361 -69.41 -50.66 -45.76
N THR A 362 -69.27 -51.08 -44.50
CA THR A 362 -70.15 -52.07 -43.87
C THR A 362 -71.55 -51.50 -43.61
N VAL A 363 -71.64 -50.26 -43.10
CA VAL A 363 -72.91 -49.55 -42.91
C VAL A 363 -73.63 -49.35 -44.24
N ASN A 364 -72.91 -48.90 -45.27
CA ASN A 364 -73.45 -48.72 -46.62
C ASN A 364 -74.01 -50.02 -47.20
N ARG A 365 -73.37 -51.17 -46.93
CA ARG A 365 -73.87 -52.49 -47.31
C ARG A 365 -75.17 -52.83 -46.58
N LEU A 366 -75.20 -52.66 -45.26
CA LEU A 366 -76.39 -52.92 -44.44
C LEU A 366 -77.56 -52.00 -44.79
N VAL A 367 -77.32 -50.74 -45.13
CA VAL A 367 -78.36 -49.81 -45.60
C VAL A 367 -78.96 -50.30 -46.92
N LYS A 368 -78.14 -50.74 -47.87
CA LYS A 368 -78.63 -51.33 -49.14
C LYS A 368 -79.46 -52.60 -48.90
N GLU A 369 -79.00 -53.50 -48.02
CA GLU A 369 -79.76 -54.71 -47.65
C GLU A 369 -81.09 -54.35 -46.98
N LYS A 370 -81.10 -53.37 -46.06
CA LYS A 370 -82.31 -52.86 -45.42
C LYS A 370 -83.29 -52.26 -46.44
N ASP A 371 -82.82 -51.50 -47.43
CA ASP A 371 -83.68 -50.93 -48.47
C ASP A 371 -84.24 -52.03 -49.39
N GLN A 372 -83.45 -53.05 -49.72
CA GLN A 372 -83.92 -54.23 -50.45
C GLN A 372 -85.00 -54.97 -49.66
N ILE A 373 -84.77 -55.29 -48.38
CA ILE A 373 -85.76 -55.92 -47.49
C ILE A 373 -87.01 -55.05 -47.37
N GLY A 374 -86.84 -53.73 -47.22
CA GLY A 374 -87.94 -52.77 -47.15
C GLY A 374 -88.79 -52.75 -48.42
N SER A 375 -88.16 -52.84 -49.60
CA SER A 375 -88.86 -52.94 -50.89
C SER A 375 -89.61 -54.27 -51.03
N LEU A 376 -89.02 -55.38 -50.59
CA LEU A 376 -89.64 -56.71 -50.57
C LEU A 376 -90.86 -56.73 -49.64
N LEU A 377 -90.75 -56.17 -48.44
CA LEU A 377 -91.86 -56.06 -47.48
C LEU A 377 -92.97 -55.15 -47.98
N LYS A 378 -92.65 -53.98 -48.55
CA LYS A 378 -93.64 -53.10 -49.17
C LYS A 378 -94.35 -53.79 -50.34
N SER A 379 -93.62 -54.52 -51.17
CA SER A 379 -94.19 -55.31 -52.28
C SER A 379 -95.10 -56.43 -51.76
N ALA A 380 -94.67 -57.17 -50.73
CA ALA A 380 -95.48 -58.20 -50.08
C ALA A 380 -96.75 -57.65 -49.42
N LEU A 381 -96.66 -56.49 -48.76
CA LEU A 381 -97.81 -55.80 -48.16
C LEU A 381 -98.76 -55.21 -49.21
N SER A 382 -98.24 -54.65 -50.30
CA SER A 382 -99.03 -54.13 -51.41
C SER A 382 -99.81 -55.25 -52.12
N LYS A 383 -99.17 -56.41 -52.34
CA LYS A 383 -99.80 -57.61 -52.89
C LYS A 383 -100.86 -58.22 -51.96
N ARG A 384 -100.77 -57.97 -50.65
CA ARG A 384 -101.75 -58.37 -49.63
C ARG A 384 -102.99 -57.46 -49.59
N MET A 385 -102.86 -56.17 -49.89
CA MET A 385 -103.97 -55.21 -49.91
C MET A 385 -104.90 -55.35 -51.14
N THR A 386 -104.48 -56.08 -52.17
CA THR A 386 -105.18 -56.17 -53.47
C THR A 386 -105.92 -57.48 -53.71
N SER A 387 -106.03 -58.38 -52.72
CA SER A 387 -106.76 -59.66 -52.90
C SER A 387 -107.75 -59.98 -51.78
N ASP A 388 -108.97 -60.36 -52.19
CA ASP A 388 -110.17 -60.62 -51.38
C ASP A 388 -109.99 -61.49 -50.13
N PRO A 389 -110.76 -61.25 -49.03
CA PRO A 389 -110.37 -61.67 -47.68
C PRO A 389 -110.99 -62.98 -47.16
N SER A 390 -111.47 -63.91 -48.00
CA SER A 390 -112.25 -65.06 -47.48
C SER A 390 -111.69 -66.48 -47.64
N SER A 391 -110.49 -66.72 -48.20
CA SER A 391 -109.99 -68.11 -48.35
C SER A 391 -108.46 -68.28 -48.36
N LYS A 392 -107.70 -67.60 -47.49
CA LYS A 392 -106.22 -67.61 -47.55
C LYS A 392 -105.49 -67.57 -46.19
N LYS A 393 -105.97 -68.32 -45.19
CA LYS A 393 -105.27 -68.42 -43.88
C LYS A 393 -104.32 -69.63 -43.79
N SER A 394 -104.49 -70.66 -44.61
CA SER A 394 -103.70 -71.90 -44.55
C SER A 394 -102.40 -71.86 -45.36
N GLU A 395 -102.38 -71.20 -46.53
CA GLU A 395 -101.19 -71.09 -47.38
C GLU A 395 -100.16 -70.07 -46.87
N LEU A 396 -100.63 -69.11 -46.07
CA LEU A 396 -99.85 -68.00 -45.51
C LEU A 396 -98.79 -68.49 -44.51
N PHE A 397 -99.11 -69.54 -43.74
CA PHE A 397 -98.19 -70.17 -42.81
C PHE A 397 -97.17 -71.07 -43.48
N LEU A 398 -97.58 -71.83 -44.50
CA LEU A 398 -96.69 -72.71 -45.25
C LEU A 398 -95.61 -71.94 -46.02
N ALA A 399 -95.96 -70.81 -46.64
CA ALA A 399 -94.99 -69.98 -47.35
C ALA A 399 -93.99 -69.30 -46.39
N ALA A 400 -94.45 -68.86 -45.21
CA ALA A 400 -93.59 -68.26 -44.19
C ALA A 400 -92.68 -69.30 -43.51
N GLU A 401 -93.18 -70.49 -43.17
CA GLU A 401 -92.38 -71.60 -42.62
C GLU A 401 -91.33 -72.08 -43.62
N ASN A 402 -91.66 -72.10 -44.92
CA ASN A 402 -90.70 -72.48 -45.95
C ASN A 402 -89.63 -71.39 -46.18
N GLY A 403 -90.01 -70.09 -46.15
CA GLY A 403 -89.06 -68.99 -46.28
C GLY A 403 -88.12 -68.83 -45.08
N LEU A 404 -88.60 -69.08 -43.86
CA LEU A 404 -87.77 -69.11 -42.64
C LEU A 404 -86.83 -70.32 -42.62
N ARG A 405 -87.27 -71.47 -43.16
CA ARG A 405 -86.43 -72.66 -43.31
C ARG A 405 -85.33 -72.47 -44.36
N GLU A 406 -85.58 -71.73 -45.44
CA GLU A 406 -84.54 -71.31 -46.40
C GLU A 406 -83.52 -70.33 -45.80
N ALA A 407 -83.93 -69.55 -44.78
CA ALA A 407 -83.03 -68.70 -44.00
C ALA A 407 -82.38 -69.40 -42.79
N GLY A 408 -82.58 -70.71 -42.62
CA GLY A 408 -81.95 -71.53 -41.57
C GLY A 408 -82.65 -71.53 -40.20
N ILE A 409 -83.89 -71.05 -40.09
CA ILE A 409 -84.64 -70.92 -38.84
C ILE A 409 -85.88 -71.84 -38.87
N ASP A 410 -85.90 -72.88 -38.04
CA ASP A 410 -87.03 -73.83 -37.97
C ASP A 410 -88.08 -73.36 -36.94
N PHE A 411 -89.10 -72.65 -37.41
CA PHE A 411 -90.17 -72.08 -36.58
C PHE A 411 -91.56 -72.40 -37.16
N LYS A 412 -92.46 -72.97 -36.35
CA LYS A 412 -93.84 -73.34 -36.75
C LYS A 412 -94.89 -72.39 -36.20
N PHE A 413 -95.73 -71.85 -37.08
CA PHE A 413 -96.68 -70.77 -36.76
C PHE A 413 -98.04 -71.25 -36.21
N SER A 414 -98.26 -72.55 -36.08
CA SER A 414 -99.52 -73.12 -35.57
C SER A 414 -99.83 -72.78 -34.10
N LYS A 415 -99.01 -71.97 -33.41
CA LYS A 415 -99.12 -71.70 -31.97
C LYS A 415 -99.49 -70.26 -31.58
N LEU A 416 -99.60 -69.30 -32.50
CA LEU A 416 -99.59 -67.86 -32.12
C LEU A 416 -100.66 -66.91 -32.70
N LEU A 417 -101.61 -67.35 -33.53
CA LEU A 417 -102.57 -66.41 -34.14
C LEU A 417 -103.95 -66.36 -33.46
N GLY A 418 -103.97 -65.66 -32.31
CA GLY A 418 -105.16 -65.08 -31.69
C GLY A 418 -105.08 -63.55 -31.67
N GLY A 419 -105.66 -62.91 -32.69
CA GLY A 419 -106.31 -61.58 -32.66
C GLY A 419 -105.49 -60.31 -32.42
N GLY A 420 -105.74 -59.26 -33.24
CA GLY A 420 -105.44 -57.88 -32.84
C GLY A 420 -105.24 -56.88 -33.98
N LYS A 421 -106.15 -55.92 -34.09
CA LYS A 421 -106.32 -54.86 -35.11
C LYS A 421 -105.70 -53.54 -34.62
N LEU A 422 -105.34 -52.61 -35.54
CA LEU A 422 -105.41 -51.12 -35.47
C LEU A 422 -104.45 -50.53 -36.54
N ALA A 423 -104.97 -49.95 -37.62
CA ALA A 423 -105.38 -48.54 -37.80
C ALA A 423 -104.21 -47.65 -38.29
N ALA A 424 -104.38 -47.16 -39.51
CA ALA A 424 -103.49 -46.25 -40.20
C ALA A 424 -103.65 -44.81 -39.70
N SER A 425 -102.57 -44.04 -39.77
CA SER A 425 -102.53 -42.59 -39.60
C SER A 425 -101.64 -42.02 -40.69
N ASN A 426 -102.23 -41.16 -41.53
CA ASN A 426 -101.57 -40.11 -42.31
C ASN A 426 -102.20 -38.80 -41.79
N ASP A 427 -101.41 -37.74 -41.56
CA ASP A 427 -101.26 -36.66 -42.55
C ASP A 427 -100.24 -35.60 -42.08
N ARG A 428 -99.58 -34.95 -43.05
CA ARG A 428 -98.55 -33.91 -42.90
C ARG A 428 -99.16 -32.51 -42.94
N SER A 429 -98.61 -31.55 -42.19
CA SER A 429 -98.39 -30.14 -42.57
C SER A 429 -97.86 -29.33 -41.37
N ASN A 430 -96.98 -28.34 -41.63
CA ASN A 430 -96.42 -27.32 -40.70
C ASN A 430 -94.95 -27.48 -40.27
N GLN A 431 -93.99 -27.41 -41.21
CA GLN A 431 -92.56 -27.40 -40.84
C GLN A 431 -91.69 -26.65 -41.86
N ALA A 432 -92.02 -25.39 -42.16
CA ALA A 432 -91.21 -24.53 -43.03
C ALA A 432 -90.99 -23.12 -42.46
N GLU A 433 -91.90 -22.61 -41.60
CA GLU A 433 -91.76 -21.28 -40.98
C GLU A 433 -90.92 -21.29 -39.69
N LYS A 434 -90.57 -22.47 -39.14
CA LYS A 434 -89.71 -22.60 -37.95
C LYS A 434 -88.21 -22.51 -38.26
N GLU A 435 -87.79 -22.88 -39.46
CA GLU A 435 -86.37 -22.94 -39.81
C GLU A 435 -85.76 -21.53 -40.01
N GLU A 436 -86.52 -20.57 -40.57
CA GLU A 436 -86.05 -19.18 -40.73
C GLU A 436 -85.97 -18.40 -39.40
N GLU A 437 -86.89 -18.63 -38.45
CA GLU A 437 -86.79 -18.02 -37.11
C GLU A 437 -85.59 -18.58 -36.34
N ASP A 438 -85.36 -19.90 -36.39
CA ASP A 438 -84.23 -20.56 -35.72
C ASP A 438 -82.87 -20.09 -36.28
N GLU A 439 -82.78 -19.78 -37.58
CA GLU A 439 -81.57 -19.21 -38.20
C GLU A 439 -81.30 -17.75 -37.76
N ILE A 440 -82.34 -16.91 -37.65
CA ILE A 440 -82.22 -15.54 -37.17
C ILE A 440 -81.78 -15.51 -35.70
N TYR A 441 -82.34 -16.39 -34.87
CA TYR A 441 -81.93 -16.54 -33.48
C TYR A 441 -80.49 -17.09 -33.36
N SER A 442 -80.07 -17.98 -34.24
CA SER A 442 -78.68 -18.48 -34.28
C SER A 442 -77.69 -17.38 -34.68
N LEU A 443 -78.02 -16.56 -35.69
CA LEU A 443 -77.18 -15.43 -36.12
C LEU A 443 -77.11 -14.33 -35.05
N ALA A 444 -78.22 -14.03 -34.37
CA ALA A 444 -78.24 -13.09 -33.26
C ALA A 444 -77.38 -13.58 -32.08
N GLY A 445 -77.40 -14.87 -31.77
CA GLY A 445 -76.53 -15.49 -30.76
C GLY A 445 -75.05 -15.41 -31.14
N ALA A 446 -74.70 -15.73 -32.38
CA ALA A 446 -73.31 -15.60 -32.86
C ALA A 446 -72.81 -14.15 -32.82
N LEU A 447 -73.67 -13.18 -33.17
CA LEU A 447 -73.33 -11.76 -33.08
C LEU A 447 -73.16 -11.30 -31.63
N GLU A 448 -74.02 -11.78 -30.71
CA GLU A 448 -73.90 -11.49 -29.27
C GLU A 448 -72.60 -12.04 -28.69
N ASP A 449 -72.20 -13.25 -29.09
CA ASP A 449 -70.94 -13.87 -28.66
C ASP A 449 -69.72 -13.10 -29.19
N VAL A 450 -69.75 -12.66 -30.45
CA VAL A 450 -68.69 -11.80 -31.02
C VAL A 450 -68.62 -10.46 -30.29
N VAL A 451 -69.77 -9.83 -30.00
CA VAL A 451 -69.79 -8.56 -29.25
C VAL A 451 -69.25 -8.73 -27.83
N LYS A 452 -69.59 -9.83 -27.13
CA LYS A 452 -69.03 -10.14 -25.81
C LYS A 452 -67.52 -10.38 -25.87
N ALA A 453 -67.05 -11.12 -26.87
CA ALA A 453 -65.62 -11.35 -27.08
C ALA A 453 -64.88 -10.03 -27.32
N SER A 454 -65.40 -9.15 -28.20
CA SER A 454 -64.82 -7.82 -28.43
C SER A 454 -64.88 -6.93 -27.19
N GLN A 455 -65.93 -7.01 -26.37
CA GLN A 455 -66.01 -6.25 -25.11
C GLN A 455 -64.95 -6.70 -24.10
N LEU A 456 -64.71 -8.01 -23.99
CA LEU A 456 -63.63 -8.54 -23.14
C LEU A 456 -62.26 -8.10 -23.63
N GLU A 457 -62.02 -8.16 -24.94
CA GLU A 457 -60.78 -7.68 -25.56
C GLU A 457 -60.56 -6.18 -25.30
N ILE A 458 -61.60 -5.35 -25.39
CA ILE A 458 -61.51 -3.92 -25.07
C ILE A 458 -61.13 -3.71 -23.60
N ILE A 459 -61.67 -4.50 -22.67
CA ILE A 459 -61.35 -4.41 -21.23
C ILE A 459 -59.89 -4.83 -20.99
N GLU A 460 -59.44 -5.92 -21.60
CA GLU A 460 -58.06 -6.38 -21.49
C GLU A 460 -57.06 -5.36 -22.06
N LEU A 461 -57.36 -4.79 -23.22
CA LEU A 461 -56.57 -3.69 -23.81
C LEU A 461 -56.58 -2.43 -22.93
N GLN A 462 -57.67 -2.12 -22.24
CA GLN A 462 -57.70 -1.01 -21.28
C GLN A 462 -56.82 -1.28 -20.05
N HIS A 463 -56.82 -2.51 -19.54
CA HIS A 463 -55.95 -2.90 -18.42
C HIS A 463 -54.47 -2.79 -18.80
N THR A 464 -54.07 -3.36 -19.95
CA THR A 464 -52.69 -3.28 -20.43
C THR A 464 -52.24 -1.83 -20.67
N VAL A 465 -53.11 -0.97 -21.23
CA VAL A 465 -52.80 0.47 -21.38
C VAL A 465 -52.62 1.16 -20.02
N ASN A 466 -53.41 0.80 -19.01
CA ASN A 466 -53.28 1.37 -17.68
C ASN A 466 -52.03 0.88 -16.95
N GLU A 467 -51.66 -0.39 -17.13
CA GLU A 467 -50.39 -0.96 -16.65
C GLU A 467 -49.20 -0.25 -17.28
N LEU A 468 -49.18 -0.10 -18.60
CA LEU A 468 -48.13 0.65 -19.30
C LEU A 468 -48.04 2.12 -18.86
N ARG A 469 -49.16 2.75 -18.54
CA ARG A 469 -49.16 4.12 -17.96
C ARG A 469 -48.55 4.15 -16.55
N ALA A 470 -48.82 3.15 -15.72
CA ALA A 470 -48.23 3.04 -14.39
C ALA A 470 -46.72 2.78 -14.47
N GLU A 471 -46.30 1.87 -15.35
CA GLU A 471 -44.88 1.60 -15.64
C GLU A 471 -44.16 2.85 -16.14
N LEU A 472 -44.76 3.59 -17.08
CA LEU A 472 -44.20 4.85 -17.57
C LEU A 472 -44.07 5.91 -16.46
N SER A 473 -45.06 5.99 -15.57
CA SER A 473 -45.00 6.91 -14.42
C SER A 473 -43.86 6.55 -13.47
N LEU A 474 -43.66 5.26 -13.20
CA LEU A 474 -42.58 4.77 -12.33
C LEU A 474 -41.21 5.00 -12.97
N LEU A 475 -41.07 4.72 -14.27
CA LEU A 475 -39.85 5.00 -15.03
C LEU A 475 -39.52 6.49 -15.01
N LYS A 476 -40.52 7.36 -15.20
CA LYS A 476 -40.35 8.82 -15.12
C LYS A 476 -39.85 9.24 -13.73
N GLN A 477 -40.41 8.68 -12.65
CA GLN A 477 -39.98 8.97 -11.29
C GLN A 477 -38.52 8.52 -11.05
N HIS A 478 -38.13 7.37 -11.58
CA HIS A 478 -36.75 6.88 -11.48
C HIS A 478 -35.77 7.81 -12.21
N ILE A 479 -36.12 8.26 -13.43
CA ILE A 479 -35.30 9.21 -14.19
C ILE A 479 -35.16 10.54 -13.42
N GLU A 480 -36.23 11.05 -12.81
CA GLU A 480 -36.18 12.28 -12.02
C GLU A 480 -35.32 12.12 -10.75
N ALA A 481 -35.39 10.97 -10.08
CA ALA A 481 -34.54 10.66 -8.93
C ALA A 481 -33.06 10.56 -9.33
N GLN A 482 -32.76 9.90 -10.44
CA GLN A 482 -31.40 9.81 -10.99
C GLN A 482 -30.87 11.18 -11.41
N ALA A 483 -31.70 12.04 -11.99
CA ALA A 483 -31.31 13.41 -12.36
C ALA A 483 -30.93 14.23 -11.12
N LYS A 484 -31.72 14.17 -10.04
CA LYS A 484 -31.41 14.87 -8.77
C LYS A 484 -30.13 14.37 -8.12
N GLU A 485 -29.88 13.06 -8.17
CA GLU A 485 -28.63 12.49 -7.64
C GLU A 485 -27.42 12.91 -8.48
N LEU A 486 -27.57 12.96 -9.81
CA LEU A 486 -26.53 13.45 -10.70
C LEU A 486 -26.21 14.92 -10.45
N ASP A 487 -27.23 15.77 -10.29
CA ASP A 487 -27.06 17.19 -9.95
C ASP A 487 -26.34 17.36 -8.59
N HIS A 488 -26.68 16.53 -7.60
CA HIS A 488 -25.99 16.55 -6.30
C HIS A 488 -24.52 16.16 -6.42
N ARG A 489 -24.20 15.11 -7.19
CA ARG A 489 -22.82 14.68 -7.44
C ARG A 489 -22.03 15.72 -8.21
N MET A 490 -22.66 16.37 -9.19
CA MET A 490 -22.04 17.45 -9.96
C MET A 490 -21.63 18.61 -9.03
N HIS A 491 -22.50 19.08 -8.15
CA HIS A 491 -22.15 20.11 -7.17
C HIS A 491 -21.06 19.68 -6.19
N ARG A 492 -21.02 18.39 -5.82
CA ARG A 492 -19.93 17.87 -4.98
C ARG A 492 -18.60 17.88 -5.71
N VAL A 493 -18.58 17.58 -6.99
CA VAL A 493 -17.36 17.66 -7.82
C VAL A 493 -16.89 19.11 -7.91
N GLU A 494 -17.78 20.06 -8.20
CA GLU A 494 -17.44 21.50 -8.22
C GLU A 494 -16.84 21.98 -6.88
N GLU A 495 -17.40 21.53 -5.75
CA GLU A 495 -16.87 21.85 -4.41
C GLU A 495 -15.45 21.29 -4.20
N LEU A 496 -15.18 20.08 -4.71
CA LEU A 496 -13.88 19.44 -4.60
C LEU A 496 -12.83 20.09 -5.51
N GLU A 497 -13.20 20.45 -6.73
CA GLU A 497 -12.34 21.18 -7.67
C GLU A 497 -11.92 22.54 -7.09
N GLU A 498 -12.85 23.26 -6.46
CA GLU A 498 -12.53 24.54 -5.81
C GLU A 498 -11.60 24.35 -4.59
N LYS A 499 -11.80 23.28 -3.81
CA LYS A 499 -10.89 22.94 -2.69
C LYS A 499 -9.50 22.58 -3.18
N GLU A 500 -9.39 21.86 -4.29
CA GLU A 500 -8.12 21.55 -4.94
C GLU A 500 -7.43 22.84 -5.42
N ARG A 501 -8.17 23.73 -6.09
CA ARG A 501 -7.65 25.03 -6.54
C ARG A 501 -7.05 25.82 -5.38
N VAL A 502 -7.78 25.95 -4.27
CA VAL A 502 -7.32 26.66 -3.06
C VAL A 502 -6.12 25.96 -2.41
N ALA A 503 -6.10 24.63 -2.37
CA ALA A 503 -4.96 23.88 -1.85
C ALA A 503 -3.69 24.09 -2.69
N ASN A 504 -3.82 24.10 -4.02
CA ASN A 504 -2.72 24.38 -4.94
C ASN A 504 -2.17 25.79 -4.76
N GLU A 505 -3.03 26.80 -4.65
CA GLU A 505 -2.62 28.18 -4.34
C GLU A 505 -1.87 28.28 -2.99
N ASN A 506 -2.31 27.54 -1.98
CA ASN A 506 -1.62 27.48 -0.69
C ASN A 506 -0.25 26.81 -0.78
N ILE A 507 -0.13 25.72 -1.56
CA ILE A 507 1.16 25.02 -1.78
C ILE A 507 2.12 25.95 -2.53
N GLU A 508 1.66 26.65 -3.57
CA GLU A 508 2.47 27.63 -4.29
C GLU A 508 2.98 28.74 -3.36
N GLY A 509 2.14 29.25 -2.45
CA GLY A 509 2.54 30.20 -1.42
C GLY A 509 3.64 29.65 -0.50
N LEU A 510 3.45 28.42 0.01
CA LEU A 510 4.46 27.77 0.86
C LEU A 510 5.77 27.50 0.11
N MET A 511 5.71 27.17 -1.18
CA MET A 511 6.91 26.99 -2.01
C MET A 511 7.68 28.31 -2.17
N MET A 512 6.98 29.45 -2.33
CA MET A 512 7.64 30.76 -2.36
C MET A 512 8.30 31.09 -1.03
N ASP A 513 7.65 30.80 0.10
CA ASP A 513 8.20 31.03 1.43
C ASP A 513 9.43 30.14 1.71
N ILE A 514 9.41 28.88 1.28
CA ILE A 514 10.56 27.96 1.38
C ILE A 514 11.74 28.51 0.57
N ALA A 515 11.52 28.91 -0.68
CA ALA A 515 12.57 29.47 -1.52
C ALA A 515 13.19 30.74 -0.90
N ALA A 516 12.36 31.62 -0.33
CA ALA A 516 12.83 32.81 0.37
C ALA A 516 13.66 32.46 1.62
N ALA A 517 13.23 31.44 2.39
CA ALA A 517 13.98 30.96 3.55
C ALA A 517 15.32 30.31 3.15
N GLU A 518 15.35 29.54 2.07
CA GLU A 518 16.58 28.95 1.51
C GLU A 518 17.57 30.02 1.04
N GLU A 519 17.11 31.07 0.37
CA GLU A 519 17.95 32.21 0.02
C GLU A 519 18.56 32.88 1.27
N GLU A 520 17.76 33.07 2.31
CA GLU A 520 18.23 33.68 3.56
C GLU A 520 19.27 32.78 4.24
N ILE A 521 19.02 31.47 4.37
CA ILE A 521 19.99 30.50 4.88
C ILE A 521 21.31 30.57 4.11
N ASN A 522 21.26 30.68 2.78
CA ASN A 522 22.46 30.83 1.96
C ASN A 522 23.20 32.14 2.24
N ARG A 523 22.49 33.27 2.47
CA ARG A 523 23.13 34.53 2.88
C ARG A 523 23.83 34.39 4.22
N TRP A 524 23.19 33.80 5.22
CA TRP A 524 23.78 33.55 6.54
C TRP A 524 25.00 32.63 6.46
N LYS A 525 24.94 31.59 5.62
CA LYS A 525 26.05 30.69 5.37
C LYS A 525 27.27 31.42 4.79
N VAL A 526 27.06 32.22 3.75
CA VAL A 526 28.15 33.01 3.13
C VAL A 526 28.74 34.02 4.12
N ALA A 527 27.90 34.69 4.92
CA ALA A 527 28.38 35.60 5.96
C ALA A 527 29.25 34.89 7.01
N ALA A 528 28.82 33.70 7.46
CA ALA A 528 29.59 32.89 8.41
C ALA A 528 30.93 32.40 7.81
N GLU A 529 30.94 32.00 6.54
CA GLU A 529 32.19 31.62 5.83
C GLU A 529 33.15 32.80 5.71
N GLN A 530 32.64 34.00 5.40
CA GLN A 530 33.45 35.22 5.35
C GLN A 530 34.01 35.60 6.71
N GLU A 531 33.22 35.48 7.78
CA GLU A 531 33.66 35.72 9.15
C GLU A 531 34.74 34.72 9.58
N ALA A 532 34.57 33.43 9.27
CA ALA A 532 35.57 32.40 9.53
C ALA A 532 36.88 32.64 8.76
N ALA A 533 36.79 33.06 7.48
CA ALA A 533 37.94 33.42 6.67
C ALA A 533 38.66 34.67 7.22
N ALA A 534 37.92 35.68 7.64
CA ALA A 534 38.47 36.87 8.29
C ALA A 534 39.17 36.51 9.62
N GLY A 535 38.55 35.65 10.44
CA GLY A 535 39.15 35.12 11.66
C GLY A 535 40.47 34.39 11.40
N THR A 536 40.50 33.54 10.37
CA THR A 536 41.73 32.85 9.94
C THR A 536 42.83 33.84 9.51
N GLY A 537 42.47 34.90 8.78
CA GLY A 537 43.41 35.95 8.38
C GLY A 537 44.01 36.70 9.58
N VAL A 538 43.18 37.02 10.57
CA VAL A 538 43.62 37.65 11.83
C VAL A 538 44.55 36.71 12.61
N GLU A 539 44.24 35.42 12.70
CA GLU A 539 45.12 34.42 13.32
C GLU A 539 46.48 34.35 12.62
N GLN A 540 46.50 34.32 11.29
CA GLN A 540 47.74 34.34 10.50
C GLN A 540 48.55 35.63 10.73
N GLU A 541 47.88 36.79 10.82
CA GLU A 541 48.55 38.06 11.12
C GLU A 541 49.13 38.06 12.54
N PHE A 542 48.42 37.52 13.53
CA PHE A 542 48.94 37.34 14.89
C PHE A 542 50.15 36.40 14.91
N VAL A 543 50.11 35.28 14.19
CA VAL A 543 51.26 34.37 14.06
C VAL A 543 52.45 35.09 13.42
N ALA A 544 52.24 35.82 12.33
CA ALA A 544 53.29 36.60 11.68
C ALA A 544 53.88 37.69 12.60
N GLN A 545 53.05 38.39 13.36
CA GLN A 545 53.50 39.39 14.35
C GLN A 545 54.27 38.76 15.51
N VAL A 546 54.04 37.49 15.85
CA VAL A 546 54.82 36.74 16.85
C VAL A 546 56.16 36.25 16.27
N ASP A 547 56.22 35.95 14.96
CA ASP A 547 57.45 35.52 14.27
C ASP A 547 58.38 36.69 13.89
N VAL A 548 57.86 37.90 13.68
CA VAL A 548 58.68 39.11 13.39
C VAL A 548 59.69 39.46 14.52
N PRO A 549 59.33 39.42 15.83
CA PRO A 549 60.30 39.53 16.92
C PRO A 549 61.36 38.42 16.89
N PHE A 550 61.03 37.22 16.41
CA PHE A 550 61.95 36.09 16.30
C PHE A 550 62.97 36.29 15.16
N LEU A 551 62.55 36.87 14.04
CA LEU A 551 63.46 37.25 12.95
C LEU A 551 64.29 38.50 13.27
N CYS A 552 63.74 39.48 14.00
CA CYS A 552 64.47 40.68 14.39
C CYS A 552 65.53 40.38 15.47
N THR A 553 65.25 39.45 16.38
CA THR A 553 66.25 38.97 17.36
C THR A 553 67.35 38.15 16.71
N THR A 554 67.04 37.30 15.72
CA THR A 554 68.07 36.56 14.97
C THR A 554 68.93 37.46 14.09
N HIS A 555 68.37 38.52 13.48
CA HIS A 555 69.16 39.47 12.70
C HIS A 555 70.06 40.36 13.59
N LEU A 556 69.57 40.81 14.75
CA LEU A 556 70.41 41.48 15.76
C LEU A 556 71.51 40.55 16.32
N GLN A 557 71.24 39.24 16.47
CA GLN A 557 72.26 38.27 16.85
C GLN A 557 73.32 38.07 15.75
N GLN A 558 72.93 38.18 14.48
CA GLN A 558 73.85 38.04 13.34
C GLN A 558 74.67 39.31 13.08
N GLU A 559 74.08 40.50 13.28
CA GLU A 559 74.77 41.78 13.23
C GLU A 559 75.74 41.95 14.40
N THR A 560 75.38 41.53 15.62
CA THR A 560 76.31 41.53 16.76
C THR A 560 77.48 40.57 16.56
N ASN A 561 77.24 39.40 15.95
CA ASN A 561 78.31 38.46 15.61
C ASN A 561 79.23 38.97 14.48
N THR A 562 78.71 39.71 13.50
CA THR A 562 79.53 40.33 12.45
C THR A 562 80.26 41.60 12.93
N PHE A 563 79.67 42.37 13.85
CA PHE A 563 80.37 43.48 14.52
C PHE A 563 81.49 42.98 15.43
N SER A 564 81.30 41.86 16.14
CA SER A 564 82.34 41.24 16.97
C SER A 564 83.51 40.71 16.12
N SER A 565 83.21 40.11 14.95
CA SER A 565 84.25 39.64 14.01
C SER A 565 85.02 40.78 13.33
N LYS A 566 84.36 41.90 13.00
CA LYS A 566 85.03 43.12 12.50
C LYS A 566 85.81 43.86 13.59
N ALA A 567 85.33 43.88 14.84
CA ALA A 567 86.05 44.47 15.97
C ALA A 567 87.34 43.71 16.30
N LEU A 568 87.35 42.37 16.16
CA LEU A 568 88.57 41.57 16.32
C LEU A 568 89.58 41.73 15.16
N THR A 569 89.16 42.24 14.00
CA THR A 569 90.08 42.51 12.87
C THR A 569 90.66 43.92 12.92
N ILE A 570 90.06 44.85 13.67
CA ILE A 570 90.46 46.28 13.71
C ILE A 570 91.27 46.64 14.98
N GLN A 571 91.55 45.69 15.88
CA GLN A 571 92.44 45.91 17.04
C GLN A 571 93.94 45.71 16.73
N GLY A 572 94.31 45.86 15.46
CA GLY A 572 95.69 45.78 14.95
C GLY A 572 96.09 46.96 14.07
N ALA A 573 95.68 48.20 14.39
CA ALA A 573 96.27 49.39 13.79
C ALA A 573 96.04 50.65 14.65
N ASN A 574 97.08 51.46 14.75
CA ASN A 574 97.22 52.61 15.64
C ASN A 574 96.48 53.89 15.18
N THR A 575 96.42 54.83 16.12
CA THR A 575 96.46 56.32 16.01
C THR A 575 95.16 57.14 15.82
N PHE A 576 94.82 57.85 16.91
CA PHE A 576 94.20 59.19 16.97
C PHE A 576 95.15 60.27 16.35
N PRO A 577 94.77 61.55 16.11
CA PRO A 577 93.56 62.27 16.58
C PRO A 577 92.83 63.18 15.54
N ASP A 578 91.67 63.70 15.96
CA ASP A 578 91.20 65.10 15.87
C ASP A 578 89.72 65.29 15.48
N SER A 579 89.00 65.86 16.45
CA SER A 579 87.72 66.59 16.37
C SER A 579 88.04 68.03 15.89
N PRO A 580 87.13 68.87 15.29
CA PRO A 580 85.83 69.13 15.90
C PRO A 580 84.65 69.74 15.09
N TYR A 581 83.51 69.84 15.79
CA TYR A 581 82.38 70.80 15.66
C TYR A 581 81.26 70.59 14.60
N THR A 582 80.11 70.15 15.13
CA THR A 582 78.72 70.72 15.04
C THR A 582 78.05 71.02 13.70
N LEU A 583 76.81 70.51 13.48
CA LEU A 583 75.53 71.25 13.63
C LEU A 583 74.29 70.40 13.20
N TRP A 584 73.33 70.25 14.14
CA TRP A 584 71.86 70.39 14.01
C TRP A 584 71.11 69.94 12.73
N GLN A 585 70.12 69.03 12.87
CA GLN A 585 68.70 69.34 13.17
C GLN A 585 67.84 68.05 13.27
N PRO A 586 66.86 67.99 14.20
CA PRO A 586 65.81 66.97 14.26
C PRO A 586 64.50 67.47 13.64
N LEU A 587 63.73 66.57 13.04
CA LEU A 587 62.32 66.80 12.68
C LEU A 587 61.49 65.68 13.30
N ASN A 588 60.76 66.04 14.36
CA ASN A 588 59.63 65.32 14.93
C ASN A 588 58.35 66.05 14.52
N LEU A 589 57.23 65.31 14.64
CA LEU A 589 55.81 65.65 14.46
C LEU A 589 55.32 65.59 13.00
N CYS A 590 54.25 64.87 12.67
CA CYS A 590 53.07 64.47 13.45
C CYS A 590 52.56 63.08 13.03
#